data_AF-A0A537CHG0-F1
#
_entry.id   AF-A0A537CHG0-F1
#
_cell.length_a   1.000
_cell.length_b   1.000
_cell.length_c   1.000
_cell.angle_alpha   90.00
_cell.angle_beta   90.00
_cell.angle_gamma   90.00
#
_symmetry.space_group_name_H-M   'P 1'
#
loop_
_entity.id
_entity.type
_entity.pdbx_description
1 polymer ?
#
loop_
_entity_poly.entity_id
_entity_poly.type
_entity_poly.pdbx_seq_one_letter_code
_entity_poly.pdbx_strand_id
1 'polypeptide(L)'
;MPGDKRSIEKQGTKNIEAYELYLKGRFLWNKRTKDSMAEAIEYFRAAAQKDPSFPLPYIGIADCYSLLVINAYLTASEGYPKAKRAIARALELDDSLAEAHASLGLLKSDADWDWPAAEREYQKAIELNPNYATAHQWYSILLRATLGRVQEGITEAQKSLELDPLSPVINVNLGDAYLALGDLDLAEKHIRRALELDPSLPGGFEGLVLLAVLRGSYQEAIELLEKVDSIQPLLHKKLKLGTAWIYAWSGNIEKARRIFQETSTIPGRDYITAVDFARYYCAVGNIDLAFEMLDRAFENHDPELCTIRSDLTLRALYSDARWAAFLRKMKIS
;
A
#
# COMPACT_ATOMS: atom_id res chain seq x y z
N MET A 1 -4.51 40.25 3.96
CA MET A 1 -5.74 40.21 3.14
C MET A 1 -6.68 39.18 3.74
N PRO A 2 -7.98 39.43 3.92
CA PRO A 2 -8.88 38.47 4.54
C PRO A 2 -9.13 37.33 3.55
N GLY A 3 -8.44 36.21 3.74
CA GLY A 3 -8.62 34.98 2.97
C GLY A 3 -10.00 34.41 3.22
N ASP A 4 -10.91 34.69 2.29
CA ASP A 4 -11.98 33.85 1.78
C ASP A 4 -12.58 32.77 2.72
N LYS A 5 -13.28 33.22 3.78
CA LYS A 5 -14.13 32.34 4.62
C LYS A 5 -15.14 31.51 3.82
N ARG A 6 -15.50 31.93 2.59
CA ARG A 6 -16.40 31.20 1.69
C ARG A 6 -15.75 29.99 1.01
N SER A 7 -14.42 29.92 0.96
CA SER A 7 -13.68 28.81 0.35
C SER A 7 -13.57 27.59 1.29
N ILE A 8 -13.37 27.82 2.59
CA ILE A 8 -13.30 26.75 3.60
C ILE A 8 -14.67 26.16 3.95
N GLU A 9 -15.75 26.93 3.81
CA GLU A 9 -17.12 26.43 3.99
C GLU A 9 -17.44 25.29 3.02
N LYS A 10 -16.94 25.38 1.77
CA LYS A 10 -17.04 24.29 0.79
C LYS A 10 -16.21 23.06 1.15
N GLN A 11 -15.26 23.21 2.07
CA GLN A 11 -14.43 22.13 2.60
C GLN A 11 -15.04 21.52 3.87
N GLY A 12 -16.21 21.99 4.33
CA GLY A 12 -16.93 21.40 5.46
C GLY A 12 -16.64 22.02 6.83
N THR A 13 -15.99 23.19 6.90
CA THR A 13 -15.82 23.91 8.18
C THR A 13 -15.78 25.44 8.02
N LYS A 14 -16.26 26.17 9.03
CA LYS A 14 -16.09 27.62 9.19
C LYS A 14 -14.92 27.99 10.11
N ASN A 15 -14.34 27.00 10.78
CA ASN A 15 -13.27 27.18 11.74
C ASN A 15 -11.91 27.12 11.03
N ILE A 16 -11.30 28.30 10.84
CA ILE A 16 -10.01 28.44 10.16
C ILE A 16 -8.91 27.61 10.87
N GLU A 17 -8.90 27.60 12.20
CA GLU A 17 -7.91 26.85 12.97
C GLU A 17 -8.08 25.34 12.76
N ALA A 18 -9.32 24.85 12.73
CA ALA A 18 -9.60 23.44 12.43
C ALA A 18 -9.14 23.06 11.01
N TYR A 19 -9.37 23.94 10.04
CA TYR A 19 -8.93 23.72 8.65
C TYR A 19 -7.39 23.73 8.52
N GLU A 20 -6.70 24.66 9.18
CA GLU A 20 -5.22 24.70 9.19
C GLU A 20 -4.61 23.45 9.81
N LEU A 21 -5.19 22.96 10.92
CA LEU A 21 -4.76 21.70 11.56
C LEU A 21 -4.98 20.51 10.62
N TYR A 22 -6.13 20.46 9.93
CA TYR A 22 -6.39 19.43 8.91
C TYR A 22 -5.34 19.45 7.79
N LEU A 23 -4.99 20.63 7.26
CA LEU A 23 -3.97 20.75 6.21
C LEU A 23 -2.59 20.26 6.68
N LYS A 24 -2.19 20.57 7.92
CA LYS A 24 -0.96 20.03 8.52
C LYS A 24 -0.99 18.50 8.60
N GLY A 25 -2.12 17.94 9.02
CA GLY A 25 -2.34 16.50 9.02
C GLY A 25 -2.20 15.89 7.62
N ARG A 26 -2.82 16.48 6.59
CA ARG A 26 -2.70 16.01 5.19
C ARG A 26 -1.27 16.06 4.65
N PHE A 27 -0.53 17.13 4.97
CA PHE A 27 0.88 17.25 4.61
C PHE A 27 1.72 16.12 5.21
N LEU A 28 1.53 15.83 6.50
CA LEU A 28 2.25 14.76 7.19
C LEU A 28 1.82 13.37 6.69
N TRP A 29 0.52 13.15 6.47
CA TRP A 29 -0.01 11.91 5.90
C TRP A 29 0.67 11.55 4.57
N ASN A 30 0.92 12.54 3.71
CA ASN A 30 1.58 12.36 2.40
C ASN A 30 3.05 11.89 2.49
N LYS A 31 3.73 12.04 3.63
CA LYS A 31 5.10 11.54 3.81
C LYS A 31 5.20 10.02 3.98
N ARG A 32 4.08 9.36 4.26
CA ARG A 32 3.96 7.89 4.33
C ARG A 32 4.89 7.18 5.33
N THR A 33 5.41 7.87 6.34
CA THR A 33 6.22 7.24 7.40
C THR A 33 5.40 6.99 8.66
N LYS A 34 5.81 6.03 9.49
CA LYS A 34 5.18 5.75 10.78
C LYS A 34 5.02 7.02 11.64
N ASP A 35 6.12 7.76 11.81
CA ASP A 35 6.15 8.94 12.69
C ASP A 35 5.30 10.08 12.12
N SER A 36 5.36 10.32 10.81
CA SER A 36 4.53 11.35 10.17
C SER A 36 3.05 11.02 10.26
N MET A 37 2.65 9.75 10.10
CA MET A 37 1.25 9.34 10.26
C MET A 37 0.78 9.44 11.71
N ALA A 38 1.64 9.11 12.69
CA ALA A 38 1.32 9.29 14.11
C ALA A 38 1.08 10.77 14.44
N GLU A 39 1.96 11.66 13.95
CA GLU A 39 1.80 13.11 14.13
C GLU A 39 0.56 13.65 13.38
N ALA A 40 0.30 13.15 12.17
CA ALA A 40 -0.89 13.53 11.40
C ALA A 40 -2.20 13.21 12.16
N ILE A 41 -2.28 12.05 12.81
CA ILE A 41 -3.44 11.68 13.64
C ILE A 41 -3.68 12.71 14.75
N GLU A 42 -2.63 13.22 15.39
CA GLU A 42 -2.77 14.23 16.44
C GLU A 42 -3.29 15.56 15.90
N TYR A 43 -2.82 15.99 14.73
CA TYR A 43 -3.36 17.18 14.05
C TYR A 43 -4.83 17.00 13.66
N PHE A 44 -5.20 15.84 13.13
CA PHE A 44 -6.60 15.56 12.78
C PHE A 44 -7.49 15.49 14.03
N ARG A 45 -7.02 14.91 15.13
CA ARG A 45 -7.74 14.93 16.41
C ARG A 45 -7.92 16.34 16.93
N ALA A 46 -6.89 17.17 16.87
CA ALA A 46 -6.98 18.58 17.26
C ALA A 46 -7.97 19.34 16.38
N ALA A 47 -7.96 19.11 15.06
CA ALA A 47 -8.95 19.69 14.14
C ALA A 47 -10.38 19.29 14.50
N ALA A 48 -10.63 18.00 14.74
CA ALA A 48 -11.93 17.48 15.15
C ALA A 48 -12.38 17.99 16.54
N GLN A 49 -11.46 18.29 17.46
CA GLN A 49 -11.79 18.92 18.74
C GLN A 49 -12.21 20.39 18.56
N LYS A 50 -11.58 21.10 17.62
CA LYS A 50 -11.90 22.50 17.31
C LYS A 50 -13.22 22.65 16.55
N ASP A 51 -13.56 21.67 15.71
CA ASP A 51 -14.83 21.59 15.02
C ASP A 51 -15.29 20.12 14.89
N PRO A 52 -16.10 19.61 15.84
CA PRO A 52 -16.61 18.24 15.80
C PRO A 52 -17.60 17.94 14.67
N SER A 53 -18.03 18.98 13.94
CA SER A 53 -18.89 18.85 12.75
C SER A 53 -18.12 18.83 11.44
N PHE A 54 -16.80 19.09 11.48
CA PHE A 54 -15.91 19.03 10.32
C PHE A 54 -15.58 17.55 10.01
N PRO A 55 -16.03 16.99 8.88
CA PRO A 55 -15.90 15.56 8.63
C PRO A 55 -14.49 15.12 8.18
N LEU A 56 -13.76 15.95 7.43
CA LEU A 56 -12.48 15.56 6.81
C LEU A 56 -11.36 15.12 7.79
N PRO A 57 -11.23 15.69 9.00
CA PRO A 57 -10.28 15.18 9.98
C PRO A 57 -10.54 13.73 10.40
N TYR A 58 -11.81 13.30 10.46
CA TYR A 58 -12.13 11.90 10.75
C TYR A 58 -11.68 10.98 9.61
N ILE A 59 -11.79 11.43 8.35
CA ILE A 59 -11.23 10.71 7.21
C ILE A 59 -9.71 10.64 7.29
N GLY A 60 -9.03 11.74 7.59
CA GLY A 60 -7.58 11.74 7.79
C GLY A 60 -7.12 10.75 8.87
N ILE A 61 -7.85 10.64 9.98
CA ILE A 61 -7.60 9.63 11.03
C ILE A 61 -7.76 8.22 10.47
N ALA A 62 -8.82 7.97 9.70
CA ALA A 62 -9.07 6.67 9.10
C ALA A 62 -7.99 6.26 8.10
N ASP A 63 -7.57 7.18 7.24
CA ASP A 63 -6.54 6.94 6.24
C ASP A 63 -5.19 6.64 6.91
N CYS A 64 -4.82 7.39 7.95
CA CYS A 64 -3.62 7.11 8.74
C CYS A 64 -3.67 5.71 9.36
N TYR A 65 -4.76 5.34 10.04
CA TYR A 65 -4.85 4.01 10.66
C TYR A 65 -4.86 2.88 9.64
N SER A 66 -5.52 3.06 8.51
CA SER A 66 -5.54 2.06 7.43
C SER A 66 -4.15 1.86 6.85
N LEU A 67 -3.45 2.95 6.49
CA LEU A 67 -2.10 2.86 5.94
C LEU A 67 -1.06 2.37 6.97
N LEU A 68 -1.22 2.68 8.26
CA LEU A 68 -0.35 2.12 9.30
C LEU A 68 -0.49 0.59 9.39
N VAL A 69 -1.67 0.03 9.15
CA VAL A 69 -1.83 -1.43 9.08
C VAL A 69 -1.27 -1.99 7.77
N ILE A 70 -1.61 -1.38 6.64
CA ILE A 70 -1.16 -1.83 5.30
C ILE A 70 0.38 -1.87 5.22
N ASN A 71 1.06 -0.88 5.82
CA ASN A 71 2.52 -0.83 5.87
C ASN A 71 3.12 -1.57 7.07
N ALA A 72 2.35 -2.47 7.71
CA ALA A 72 2.77 -3.32 8.83
C ALA A 72 3.33 -2.58 10.07
N TYR A 73 2.97 -1.30 10.26
CA TYR A 73 3.34 -0.53 11.47
C TYR A 73 2.39 -0.75 12.65
N LEU A 74 1.17 -1.24 12.38
CA LEU A 74 0.16 -1.65 13.35
C LEU A 74 -0.45 -2.99 12.94
N THR A 75 -0.95 -3.75 13.91
CA THR A 75 -1.76 -4.95 13.60
C THR A 75 -3.16 -4.56 13.11
N ALA A 76 -3.78 -5.43 12.31
CA ALA A 76 -5.16 -5.28 11.87
C ALA A 76 -6.13 -5.03 13.04
N SER A 77 -5.97 -5.75 14.15
CA SER A 77 -6.78 -5.59 15.36
C SER A 77 -6.63 -4.24 16.05
N GLU A 78 -5.50 -3.55 15.88
CA GLU A 78 -5.24 -2.25 16.51
C GLU A 78 -5.66 -1.07 15.64
N GLY A 79 -5.54 -1.19 14.32
CA GLY A 79 -5.76 -0.10 13.36
C GLY A 79 -7.15 -0.08 12.75
N TYR A 80 -7.61 -1.18 12.14
CA TYR A 80 -8.86 -1.19 11.39
C TYR A 80 -10.11 -0.82 12.21
N PRO A 81 -10.27 -1.24 13.49
CA PRO A 81 -11.39 -0.77 14.30
C PRO A 81 -11.42 0.74 14.50
N LYS A 82 -10.25 1.39 14.56
CA LYS A 82 -10.16 2.86 14.68
C LYS A 82 -10.49 3.55 13.36
N ALA A 83 -9.99 3.02 12.25
CA ALA A 83 -10.35 3.50 10.92
C ALA A 83 -11.86 3.40 10.66
N LYS A 84 -12.46 2.25 10.97
CA LYS A 84 -13.90 2.01 10.82
C LYS A 84 -14.75 3.00 11.62
N ARG A 85 -14.38 3.27 12.87
CA ARG A 85 -15.10 4.25 13.71
C ARG A 85 -15.00 5.67 13.15
N ALA A 86 -13.83 6.04 12.64
CA ALA A 86 -13.61 7.37 12.09
C ALA A 86 -14.35 7.57 10.75
N ILE A 87 -14.36 6.57 9.86
CA ILE A 87 -15.17 6.56 8.63
C ILE A 87 -16.66 6.66 8.97
N ALA A 88 -17.15 5.85 9.90
CA ALA A 88 -18.54 5.88 10.33
C ALA A 88 -18.93 7.28 10.83
N ARG A 89 -18.06 7.92 11.63
CA ARG A 89 -18.30 9.29 12.10
C ARG A 89 -18.33 10.32 10.97
N ALA A 90 -17.47 10.20 9.97
CA ALA A 90 -17.49 11.10 8.83
C ALA A 90 -18.77 10.94 8.00
N LEU A 91 -19.21 9.71 7.75
CA LEU A 91 -20.45 9.41 7.01
C LEU A 91 -21.70 9.84 7.77
N GLU A 92 -21.70 9.80 9.11
CA GLU A 92 -22.78 10.38 9.92
C GLU A 92 -22.91 11.89 9.76
N LEU A 93 -21.78 12.58 9.52
CA LEU A 93 -21.74 14.03 9.35
C LEU A 93 -22.11 14.44 7.93
N ASP A 94 -21.59 13.71 6.93
CA ASP A 94 -21.84 13.94 5.51
C ASP A 94 -21.57 12.64 4.73
N ASP A 95 -22.64 12.01 4.24
CA ASP A 95 -22.59 10.79 3.45
C ASP A 95 -22.35 11.04 1.95
N SER A 96 -22.19 12.30 1.55
CA SER A 96 -21.91 12.71 0.17
C SER A 96 -20.42 13.00 -0.08
N LEU A 97 -19.56 12.71 0.90
CA LEU A 97 -18.11 12.91 0.80
C LEU A 97 -17.42 11.82 -0.01
N ALA A 98 -16.78 12.22 -1.11
CA ALA A 98 -15.94 11.33 -1.91
C ALA A 98 -14.80 10.71 -1.07
N GLU A 99 -14.19 11.50 -0.19
CA GLU A 99 -13.13 11.05 0.73
C GLU A 99 -13.60 9.90 1.61
N ALA A 100 -14.81 9.99 2.17
CA ALA A 100 -15.35 8.96 3.03
C ALA A 100 -15.58 7.64 2.30
N HIS A 101 -16.12 7.71 1.08
CA HIS A 101 -16.31 6.54 0.22
C HIS A 101 -14.99 5.93 -0.23
N ALA A 102 -13.95 6.73 -0.54
CA ALA A 102 -12.64 6.19 -0.88
C ALA A 102 -11.98 5.45 0.30
N SER A 103 -12.04 6.02 1.50
CA SER A 103 -11.52 5.36 2.72
C SER A 103 -12.32 4.12 3.08
N LEU A 104 -13.65 4.13 2.86
CA LEU A 104 -14.49 2.95 3.03
C LEU A 104 -14.14 1.86 2.01
N GLY A 105 -13.88 2.23 0.75
CA GLY A 105 -13.38 1.32 -0.28
C GLY A 105 -12.08 0.64 0.14
N LEU A 106 -11.13 1.42 0.66
CA LEU A 106 -9.86 0.89 1.19
C LEU A 106 -10.08 -0.07 2.36
N LEU A 107 -10.99 0.26 3.29
CA LEU A 107 -11.27 -0.63 4.40
C LEU A 107 -11.96 -1.93 3.93
N LYS A 108 -12.83 -1.84 2.93
CA LYS A 108 -13.51 -2.99 2.34
C LYS A 108 -12.55 -3.93 1.62
N SER A 109 -11.53 -3.39 0.95
CA SER A 109 -10.46 -4.20 0.38
C SER A 109 -9.59 -4.79 1.49
N ASP A 110 -8.98 -3.96 2.32
CA ASP A 110 -7.84 -4.38 3.14
C ASP A 110 -8.25 -5.10 4.43
N ALA A 111 -9.40 -4.75 5.01
CA ALA A 111 -9.88 -5.35 6.25
C ALA A 111 -10.96 -6.41 6.07
N ASP A 112 -11.84 -6.25 5.06
CA ASP A 112 -13.00 -7.14 4.89
C ASP A 112 -12.81 -8.18 3.76
N TRP A 113 -11.79 -8.01 2.90
CA TRP A 113 -11.61 -8.79 1.65
C TRP A 113 -12.88 -8.85 0.79
N ASP A 114 -13.67 -7.76 0.78
CA ASP A 114 -14.90 -7.60 0.02
C ASP A 114 -14.63 -6.73 -1.21
N TRP A 115 -13.97 -7.32 -2.21
CA TRP A 115 -13.57 -6.62 -3.44
C TRP A 115 -14.73 -5.99 -4.20
N PRO A 116 -15.88 -6.67 -4.38
CA PRO A 116 -17.03 -6.06 -5.03
C PRO A 116 -17.58 -4.85 -4.25
N ALA A 117 -17.58 -4.88 -2.92
CA ALA A 117 -17.95 -3.70 -2.14
C ALA A 117 -16.91 -2.59 -2.26
N ALA A 118 -15.62 -2.92 -2.16
CA ALA A 118 -14.54 -1.95 -2.31
C ALA A 118 -14.63 -1.19 -3.65
N GLU A 119 -14.85 -1.93 -4.75
CA GLU A 119 -15.01 -1.34 -6.08
C GLU A 119 -16.22 -0.37 -6.16
N ARG A 120 -17.37 -0.75 -5.59
CA ARG A 120 -18.55 0.13 -5.57
C ARG A 120 -18.28 1.43 -4.80
N GLU A 121 -17.58 1.35 -3.67
CA GLU A 121 -17.25 2.52 -2.86
C GLU A 121 -16.25 3.44 -3.58
N TYR A 122 -15.24 2.89 -4.25
CA TYR A 122 -14.34 3.70 -5.08
C TYR A 122 -15.05 4.38 -6.24
N GLN A 123 -15.92 3.66 -6.95
CA GLN A 123 -16.74 4.23 -8.02
C GLN A 123 -17.66 5.33 -7.49
N LYS A 124 -18.24 5.15 -6.30
CA LYS A 124 -19.05 6.17 -5.65
C LYS A 124 -18.24 7.41 -5.30
N ALA A 125 -17.02 7.23 -4.77
CA ALA A 125 -16.11 8.34 -4.50
C ALA A 125 -15.80 9.16 -5.76
N ILE A 126 -15.50 8.47 -6.87
CA ILE A 126 -15.20 9.11 -8.16
C ILE A 126 -16.45 9.80 -8.75
N GLU A 127 -17.64 9.22 -8.60
CA GLU A 127 -18.90 9.86 -9.00
C GLU A 127 -19.14 11.17 -8.23
N LEU A 128 -18.93 11.15 -6.91
CA LEU A 128 -19.12 12.31 -6.04
C LEU A 128 -18.08 13.40 -6.29
N ASN A 129 -16.81 13.02 -6.53
CA ASN A 129 -15.75 13.95 -6.88
C ASN A 129 -14.76 13.34 -7.90
N PRO A 130 -14.96 13.60 -9.20
CA PRO A 130 -14.07 13.12 -10.26
C PRO A 130 -12.65 13.70 -10.23
N ASN A 131 -12.40 14.71 -9.38
CA ASN A 131 -11.09 15.33 -9.23
C ASN A 131 -10.36 14.88 -7.95
N TYR A 132 -10.88 13.87 -7.24
CA TYR A 132 -10.24 13.36 -6.05
C TYR A 132 -9.16 12.33 -6.40
N ALA A 133 -7.91 12.81 -6.54
CA ALA A 133 -6.77 12.00 -6.96
C ALA A 133 -6.59 10.70 -6.15
N THR A 134 -6.84 10.72 -4.84
CA THR A 134 -6.65 9.54 -3.96
C THR A 134 -7.67 8.44 -4.25
N ALA A 135 -8.92 8.76 -4.63
CA ALA A 135 -9.89 7.74 -5.02
C ALA A 135 -9.44 7.00 -6.29
N HIS A 136 -9.01 7.75 -7.31
CA HIS A 136 -8.42 7.16 -8.53
C HIS A 136 -7.17 6.33 -8.22
N GLN A 137 -6.31 6.81 -7.32
CA GLN A 137 -5.09 6.09 -6.90
C GLN A 137 -5.41 4.74 -6.25
N TRP A 138 -6.31 4.72 -5.27
CA TRP A 138 -6.62 3.50 -4.54
C TRP A 138 -7.45 2.53 -5.37
N TYR A 139 -8.36 3.05 -6.19
CA TYR A 139 -9.11 2.22 -7.12
C TYR A 139 -8.20 1.53 -8.13
N SER A 140 -7.18 2.24 -8.63
CA SER A 140 -6.22 1.63 -9.55
C SER A 140 -5.44 0.47 -8.92
N ILE A 141 -5.13 0.57 -7.62
CA ILE A 141 -4.45 -0.50 -6.87
C ILE A 141 -5.37 -1.72 -6.78
N LEU A 142 -6.65 -1.54 -6.43
CA LEU A 142 -7.63 -2.64 -6.41
C LEU A 142 -7.73 -3.31 -7.79
N LEU A 143 -7.91 -2.53 -8.85
CA LEU A 143 -8.04 -3.02 -10.22
C LEU A 143 -6.82 -3.84 -10.64
N ARG A 144 -5.62 -3.28 -10.46
CA ARG A 144 -4.36 -3.91 -10.85
C ARG A 144 -4.02 -5.12 -9.98
N ALA A 145 -3.93 -4.88 -8.67
CA ALA A 145 -3.24 -5.77 -7.75
C ALA A 145 -4.14 -6.90 -7.24
N THR A 146 -5.44 -6.66 -7.17
CA THR A 146 -6.42 -7.63 -6.67
C THR A 146 -7.21 -8.22 -7.83
N LEU A 147 -7.85 -7.39 -8.66
CA LEU A 147 -8.78 -7.84 -9.71
C LEU A 147 -8.07 -8.27 -11.01
N GLY A 148 -6.78 -7.95 -11.16
CA GLY A 148 -6.00 -8.28 -12.37
C GLY A 148 -6.40 -7.48 -13.62
N ARG A 149 -7.21 -6.44 -13.47
CA ARG A 149 -7.61 -5.49 -14.52
C ARG A 149 -6.53 -4.42 -14.70
N VAL A 150 -5.33 -4.87 -15.05
CA VAL A 150 -4.10 -4.04 -15.06
C VAL A 150 -4.25 -2.80 -15.94
N GLN A 151 -4.81 -2.93 -17.14
CA GLN A 151 -4.95 -1.81 -18.07
C GLN A 151 -5.91 -0.73 -17.54
N GLU A 152 -7.00 -1.13 -16.90
CA GLU A 152 -7.95 -0.20 -16.27
C GLU A 152 -7.30 0.45 -15.05
N GLY A 153 -6.51 -0.29 -14.28
CA GLY A 153 -5.67 0.26 -13.21
C GLY A 153 -4.70 1.32 -13.74
N ILE A 154 -4.03 1.11 -14.87
CA ILE A 154 -3.16 2.12 -15.48
C ILE A 154 -3.95 3.39 -15.82
N THR A 155 -5.15 3.27 -16.39
CA THR A 155 -6.00 4.42 -16.71
C THR A 155 -6.35 5.24 -15.47
N GLU A 156 -6.78 4.59 -14.40
CA GLU A 156 -7.11 5.26 -13.13
C GLU A 156 -5.86 5.89 -12.47
N ALA A 157 -4.73 5.20 -12.50
CA ALA A 157 -3.47 5.72 -11.96
C ALA A 157 -2.94 6.93 -12.77
N GLN A 158 -3.10 6.93 -14.09
CA GLN A 158 -2.80 8.09 -14.95
C GLN A 158 -3.71 9.26 -14.60
N LYS A 159 -5.02 9.02 -14.42
CA LYS A 159 -5.96 10.07 -14.02
C LYS A 159 -5.59 10.66 -12.66
N SER A 160 -5.20 9.82 -11.72
CA SER A 160 -4.70 10.25 -10.42
C SER A 160 -3.46 11.15 -10.56
N LEU A 161 -2.51 10.80 -11.43
CA LEU A 161 -1.30 11.60 -11.67
C LEU A 161 -1.61 12.95 -12.34
N GLU A 162 -2.58 13.00 -13.25
CA GLU A 162 -3.02 14.28 -13.84
C GLU A 162 -3.55 15.25 -12.77
N LEU A 163 -4.25 14.71 -11.77
CA LEU A 163 -4.86 15.47 -10.67
C LEU A 163 -3.83 15.87 -9.60
N ASP A 164 -2.82 15.04 -9.36
CA ASP A 164 -1.71 15.31 -8.43
C ASP A 164 -0.34 14.93 -9.03
N PRO A 165 0.23 15.79 -9.90
CA PRO A 165 1.45 15.47 -10.67
C PRO A 165 2.73 15.45 -9.83
N LEU A 166 2.69 15.90 -8.58
CA LEU A 166 3.83 15.94 -7.67
C LEU A 166 3.80 14.83 -6.62
N SER A 167 2.85 13.90 -6.72
CA SER A 167 2.78 12.76 -5.81
C SER A 167 3.83 11.69 -6.16
N PRO A 168 4.80 11.41 -5.27
CA PRO A 168 5.73 10.31 -5.47
C PRO A 168 5.01 8.95 -5.37
N VAL A 169 3.97 8.84 -4.53
CA VAL A 169 3.22 7.60 -4.32
C VAL A 169 2.41 7.20 -5.57
N ILE A 170 1.83 8.16 -6.28
CA ILE A 170 1.12 7.88 -7.54
C ILE A 170 2.11 7.41 -8.61
N ASN A 171 3.33 7.96 -8.64
CA ASN A 171 4.38 7.47 -9.52
C ASN A 171 4.81 6.03 -9.19
N VAL A 172 4.93 5.67 -7.91
CA VAL A 172 5.16 4.25 -7.53
C VAL A 172 4.06 3.35 -8.04
N ASN A 173 2.79 3.73 -7.82
CA ASN A 173 1.63 2.95 -8.26
C ASN A 173 1.59 2.74 -9.79
N LEU A 174 1.95 3.75 -10.59
CA LEU A 174 2.13 3.59 -12.03
C LEU A 174 3.30 2.67 -12.37
N GLY A 175 4.42 2.80 -11.65
CA GLY A 175 5.57 1.90 -11.76
C GLY A 175 5.16 0.44 -11.59
N ASP A 176 4.43 0.14 -10.52
CA ASP A 176 3.92 -1.21 -10.22
C ASP A 176 2.91 -1.71 -11.28
N ALA A 177 2.12 -0.79 -11.87
CA ALA A 177 1.21 -1.10 -12.96
C ALA A 177 1.93 -1.52 -14.23
N TYR A 178 2.99 -0.82 -14.60
CA TYR A 178 3.81 -1.19 -15.75
C TYR A 178 4.65 -2.44 -15.47
N LEU A 179 5.10 -2.67 -14.22
CA LEU A 179 5.71 -3.94 -13.82
C LEU A 179 4.77 -5.12 -14.01
N ALA A 180 3.52 -4.99 -13.57
CA ALA A 180 2.49 -6.02 -13.75
C ALA A 180 2.15 -6.27 -15.23
N LEU A 181 2.27 -5.24 -16.09
CA LEU A 181 2.12 -5.36 -17.55
C LEU A 181 3.37 -5.93 -18.24
N GLY A 182 4.52 -5.93 -17.58
CA GLY A 182 5.81 -6.33 -18.14
C GLY A 182 6.56 -5.23 -18.89
N ASP A 183 6.06 -3.98 -18.87
CA ASP A 183 6.74 -2.83 -19.47
C ASP A 183 7.77 -2.26 -18.48
N LEU A 184 8.96 -2.86 -18.48
CA LEU A 184 10.02 -2.52 -17.52
C LEU A 184 10.57 -1.10 -17.72
N ASP A 185 10.47 -0.52 -18.91
CA ASP A 185 11.01 0.81 -19.22
C ASP A 185 10.07 1.90 -18.70
N LEU A 186 8.75 1.76 -18.91
CA LEU A 186 7.78 2.66 -18.29
C LEU A 186 7.75 2.50 -16.78
N ALA A 187 7.89 1.27 -16.27
CA ALA A 187 8.02 1.03 -14.84
C ALA A 187 9.20 1.79 -14.24
N GLU A 188 10.40 1.65 -14.81
CA GLU A 188 11.59 2.35 -14.34
C GLU A 188 11.43 3.87 -14.39
N LYS A 189 10.87 4.41 -15.48
CA LYS A 189 10.62 5.85 -15.61
C LYS A 189 9.81 6.38 -14.43
N HIS A 190 8.71 5.71 -14.08
CA HIS A 190 7.83 6.16 -13.00
C HIS A 190 8.44 5.92 -11.61
N ILE A 191 9.09 4.77 -11.38
CA ILE A 191 9.78 4.50 -10.11
C ILE A 191 10.91 5.52 -9.85
N ARG A 192 11.72 5.84 -10.87
CA ARG A 192 12.77 6.86 -10.73
C ARG A 192 12.17 8.24 -10.47
N ARG A 193 11.07 8.59 -11.14
CA ARG A 193 10.38 9.85 -10.88
C ARG A 193 9.87 9.95 -9.44
N ALA A 194 9.37 8.86 -8.86
CA ALA A 194 8.99 8.83 -7.46
C ALA A 194 10.18 9.12 -6.53
N LEU A 195 11.33 8.51 -6.79
CA LEU A 195 12.55 8.71 -5.99
C LEU A 195 13.23 10.07 -6.21
N GLU A 196 13.01 10.73 -7.35
CA GLU A 196 13.39 12.13 -7.55
C GLU A 196 12.58 13.09 -6.66
N LEU A 197 11.28 12.81 -6.51
CA LEU A 197 10.34 13.60 -5.71
C LEU A 197 10.50 13.33 -4.21
N ASP A 198 10.69 12.06 -3.83
CA ASP A 198 10.98 11.63 -2.46
C ASP A 198 12.03 10.49 -2.47
N PRO A 199 13.31 10.82 -2.24
CA PRO A 199 14.40 9.85 -2.21
C PRO A 199 14.31 8.82 -1.07
N SER A 200 13.40 9.00 -0.13
CA SER A 200 13.22 8.13 1.04
C SER A 200 12.01 7.20 0.94
N LEU A 201 11.20 7.31 -0.12
CA LEU A 201 9.95 6.57 -0.27
C LEU A 201 10.21 5.06 -0.41
N PRO A 202 9.76 4.20 0.53
CA PRO A 202 10.04 2.76 0.51
C PRO A 202 9.64 2.06 -0.79
N GLY A 203 8.43 2.33 -1.31
CA GLY A 203 7.94 1.72 -2.54
C GLY A 203 8.77 2.04 -3.79
N GLY A 204 9.49 3.17 -3.80
CA GLY A 204 10.42 3.48 -4.89
C GLY A 204 11.64 2.54 -4.89
N PHE A 205 12.19 2.23 -3.71
CA PHE A 205 13.29 1.27 -3.59
C PHE A 205 12.85 -0.15 -3.90
N GLU A 206 11.68 -0.58 -3.40
CA GLU A 206 11.10 -1.89 -3.70
C GLU A 206 10.91 -2.08 -5.21
N GLY A 207 10.38 -1.06 -5.90
CA GLY A 207 10.26 -1.06 -7.36
C GLY A 207 11.59 -1.19 -8.09
N LEU A 208 12.66 -0.49 -7.65
CA LEU A 208 13.99 -0.63 -8.26
C LEU A 208 14.60 -2.01 -8.04
N VAL A 209 14.44 -2.60 -6.85
CA VAL A 209 14.89 -3.97 -6.55
C VAL A 209 14.19 -4.96 -7.47
N LEU A 210 12.86 -4.86 -7.60
CA LEU A 210 12.09 -5.75 -8.47
C LEU A 210 12.44 -5.57 -9.95
N LEU A 211 12.66 -4.33 -10.41
CA LEU A 211 13.15 -4.04 -11.77
C LEU A 211 14.50 -4.71 -12.04
N ALA A 212 15.47 -4.54 -11.13
CA ALA A 212 16.79 -5.15 -11.27
C ALA A 212 16.70 -6.69 -11.31
N VAL A 213 15.87 -7.29 -10.46
CA VAL A 213 15.62 -8.74 -10.47
C VAL A 213 14.98 -9.20 -11.78
N LEU A 214 13.96 -8.50 -12.28
CA LEU A 214 13.27 -8.87 -13.52
C LEU A 214 14.17 -8.74 -14.76
N ARG A 215 15.19 -7.87 -14.71
CA ARG A 215 16.23 -7.74 -15.74
C ARG A 215 17.39 -8.74 -15.57
N GLY A 216 17.41 -9.51 -14.48
CA GLY A 216 18.50 -10.44 -14.15
C GLY A 216 19.73 -9.77 -13.52
N SER A 217 19.65 -8.49 -13.18
CA SER A 217 20.69 -7.73 -12.47
C SER A 217 20.68 -8.01 -10.96
N TYR A 218 20.86 -9.27 -10.56
CA TYR A 218 20.70 -9.69 -9.16
C TYR A 218 21.67 -9.02 -8.19
N GLN A 219 22.91 -8.74 -8.62
CA GLN A 219 23.91 -8.08 -7.78
C GLN A 219 23.52 -6.62 -7.47
N GLU A 220 23.02 -5.89 -8.47
CA GLU A 220 22.47 -4.54 -8.29
C GLU A 220 21.29 -4.54 -7.32
N ALA A 221 20.39 -5.52 -7.45
CA ALA A 221 19.25 -5.66 -6.54
C ALA A 221 19.68 -5.87 -5.08
N ILE A 222 20.75 -6.64 -4.84
CA ILE A 222 21.31 -6.86 -3.49
C ILE A 222 21.94 -5.57 -2.96
N GLU A 223 22.73 -4.86 -3.76
CA GLU A 223 23.34 -3.57 -3.37
C GLU A 223 22.28 -2.51 -3.03
N LEU A 224 21.16 -2.50 -3.75
CA LEU A 224 20.01 -1.66 -3.43
C LEU A 224 19.42 -2.01 -2.05
N LEU A 225 19.21 -3.30 -1.75
CA LEU A 225 18.70 -3.73 -0.44
C LEU A 225 19.67 -3.37 0.69
N GLU A 226 20.98 -3.54 0.50
CA GLU A 226 22.00 -3.14 1.48
C GLU A 226 21.98 -1.63 1.75
N LYS A 227 21.77 -0.83 0.71
CA LYS A 227 21.59 0.62 0.86
C LYS A 227 20.34 0.96 1.66
N VAL A 228 19.20 0.31 1.39
CA VAL A 228 17.97 0.55 2.17
C VAL A 228 18.16 0.14 3.63
N ASP A 229 18.80 -1.00 3.89
CA ASP A 229 19.05 -1.50 5.25
C ASP A 229 19.85 -0.49 6.09
N SER A 230 20.82 0.18 5.46
CA SER A 230 21.60 1.25 6.12
C SER A 230 20.77 2.48 6.50
N ILE A 231 19.66 2.74 5.80
CA ILE A 231 18.78 3.91 5.99
C ILE A 231 17.58 3.56 6.89
N GLN A 232 17.06 2.34 6.79
CA GLN A 232 15.87 1.86 7.49
C GLN A 232 16.13 0.54 8.24
N PRO A 233 16.87 0.57 9.36
CA PRO A 233 17.22 -0.64 10.11
C PRO A 233 16.02 -1.44 10.64
N LEU A 234 14.84 -0.81 10.74
CA LEU A 234 13.59 -1.47 11.17
C LEU A 234 13.06 -2.49 10.15
N LEU A 235 13.53 -2.46 8.90
CA LEU A 235 13.15 -3.42 7.86
C LEU A 235 14.19 -4.54 7.69
N HIS A 236 15.23 -4.58 8.54
CA HIS A 236 16.40 -5.44 8.37
C HIS A 236 16.07 -6.91 8.07
N LYS A 237 15.13 -7.49 8.82
CA LYS A 237 14.71 -8.89 8.60
C LYS A 237 14.00 -9.10 7.25
N LYS A 238 13.09 -8.20 6.88
CA LYS A 238 12.36 -8.26 5.61
C LYS A 238 13.33 -8.10 4.43
N LEU A 239 14.26 -7.15 4.52
CA LEU A 239 15.31 -6.95 3.52
C LEU A 239 16.24 -8.16 3.41
N LYS A 240 16.65 -8.78 4.53
CA LYS A 240 17.44 -10.02 4.50
C LYS A 240 16.72 -11.20 3.87
N LEU A 241 15.41 -11.34 4.10
CA LEU A 241 14.61 -12.34 3.38
C LEU A 241 14.50 -12.01 1.88
N GLY A 242 14.36 -10.74 1.52
CA GLY A 242 14.48 -10.26 0.14
C GLY A 242 15.82 -10.67 -0.49
N THR A 243 16.93 -10.49 0.23
CA THR A 243 18.25 -10.93 -0.23
C THR A 243 18.33 -12.45 -0.41
N ALA A 244 17.76 -13.24 0.52
CA ALA A 244 17.68 -14.69 0.36
C ALA A 244 16.88 -15.09 -0.88
N TRP A 245 15.74 -14.43 -1.13
CA TRP A 245 14.93 -14.61 -2.32
C TRP A 245 15.71 -14.28 -3.61
N ILE A 246 16.46 -13.17 -3.65
CA ILE A 246 17.27 -12.79 -4.83
C ILE A 246 18.37 -13.83 -5.10
N TYR A 247 19.07 -14.30 -4.06
CA TYR A 247 20.07 -15.36 -4.23
C TYR A 247 19.46 -16.67 -4.75
N ALA A 248 18.23 -16.98 -4.35
CA ALA A 248 17.53 -18.16 -4.87
C ALA A 248 17.26 -18.01 -6.38
N TRP A 249 16.76 -16.85 -6.82
CA TRP A 249 16.52 -16.55 -8.24
C TRP A 249 17.81 -16.44 -9.06
N SER A 250 18.92 -16.02 -8.45
CA SER A 250 20.22 -16.01 -9.10
C SER A 250 20.86 -17.42 -9.20
N GLY A 251 20.17 -18.47 -8.73
CA GLY A 251 20.64 -19.86 -8.72
C GLY A 251 21.57 -20.22 -7.55
N ASN A 252 21.84 -19.30 -6.62
CA ASN A 252 22.70 -19.55 -5.46
C ASN A 252 21.88 -20.03 -4.25
N ILE A 253 21.29 -21.22 -4.39
CA ILE A 253 20.36 -21.81 -3.41
C ILE A 253 21.00 -22.00 -2.03
N GLU A 254 22.28 -22.36 -1.95
CA GLU A 254 22.96 -22.58 -0.67
C GLU A 254 23.10 -21.27 0.12
N LYS A 255 23.47 -20.18 -0.55
CA LYS A 255 23.55 -18.86 0.10
C LYS A 255 22.16 -18.35 0.50
N ALA A 256 21.16 -18.55 -0.35
CA ALA A 256 19.77 -18.25 -0.03
C ALA A 256 19.30 -18.99 1.24
N ARG A 257 19.53 -20.30 1.32
CA ARG A 257 19.18 -21.14 2.47
C ARG A 257 19.85 -20.68 3.75
N ARG A 258 21.13 -20.37 3.68
CA ARG A 258 21.89 -19.88 4.84
C ARG A 258 21.30 -18.56 5.37
N ILE A 259 21.11 -17.58 4.50
CA ILE A 259 20.55 -16.27 4.90
C ILE A 259 19.14 -16.45 5.47
N PHE A 260 18.31 -17.29 4.84
CA PHE A 260 16.97 -17.59 5.33
C PHE A 260 16.97 -18.19 6.73
N GLN A 261 17.82 -19.19 6.99
CA GLN A 261 17.95 -19.83 8.31
C GLN A 261 18.46 -18.86 9.37
N GLU A 262 19.50 -18.09 9.03
CA GLU A 262 20.04 -17.05 9.91
C GLU A 262 19.00 -15.97 10.23
N THR A 263 18.08 -15.67 9.31
CA THR A 263 17.09 -14.59 9.50
C THR A 263 15.82 -15.06 10.21
N SER A 264 15.30 -16.24 9.83
CA SER A 264 14.07 -16.82 10.38
C SER A 264 14.19 -17.29 11.83
N THR A 265 15.41 -17.52 12.32
CA THR A 265 15.66 -18.02 13.68
C THR A 265 15.93 -16.94 14.72
N ILE A 266 16.06 -15.66 14.32
CA ILE A 266 16.34 -14.54 15.24
C ILE A 266 15.04 -14.14 15.98
N PRO A 267 14.95 -14.30 17.31
CA PRO A 267 13.83 -13.79 18.08
C PRO A 267 13.86 -12.25 18.08
N GLY A 268 12.74 -11.56 17.80
CA GLY A 268 12.69 -10.09 17.87
C GLY A 268 11.72 -9.44 16.89
N ARG A 269 11.39 -8.16 17.19
CA ARG A 269 10.18 -7.39 16.82
C ARG A 269 9.89 -7.06 15.35
N ASP A 270 10.74 -7.41 14.39
CA ASP A 270 10.44 -7.10 12.98
C ASP A 270 9.57 -8.23 12.39
N TYR A 271 8.33 -7.88 12.04
CA TYR A 271 7.28 -8.79 11.61
C TYR A 271 7.59 -9.33 10.20
N ILE A 272 8.04 -10.58 10.13
CA ILE A 272 8.08 -11.35 8.89
C ILE A 272 6.70 -11.97 8.70
N THR A 273 6.09 -11.75 7.54
CA THR A 273 4.76 -12.27 7.24
C THR A 273 4.82 -13.72 6.73
N ALA A 274 3.68 -14.41 6.76
CA ALA A 274 3.61 -15.72 6.11
C ALA A 274 3.75 -15.57 4.57
N VAL A 275 3.33 -14.43 4.01
CA VAL A 275 3.57 -14.09 2.60
C VAL A 275 5.08 -14.01 2.30
N ASP A 276 5.90 -13.38 3.14
CA ASP A 276 7.36 -13.31 2.95
C ASP A 276 8.00 -14.71 2.88
N PHE A 277 7.53 -15.65 3.73
CA PHE A 277 7.97 -17.04 3.65
C PHE A 277 7.49 -17.73 2.37
N ALA A 278 6.25 -17.49 1.93
CA ALA A 278 5.75 -18.01 0.66
C ALA A 278 6.62 -17.57 -0.53
N ARG A 279 7.01 -16.28 -0.56
CA ARG A 279 7.92 -15.73 -1.60
C ARG A 279 9.25 -16.47 -1.63
N TYR A 280 9.87 -16.68 -0.47
CA TYR A 280 11.13 -17.42 -0.38
C TYR A 280 10.97 -18.89 -0.83
N TYR A 281 9.97 -19.61 -0.31
CA TYR A 281 9.76 -21.02 -0.67
C TYR A 281 9.46 -21.21 -2.15
N CYS A 282 8.69 -20.28 -2.74
CA CYS A 282 8.48 -20.20 -4.18
C CYS A 282 9.82 -20.03 -4.92
N ALA A 283 10.68 -19.12 -4.45
CA ALA A 283 12.00 -18.84 -5.03
C ALA A 283 12.94 -20.07 -5.09
N VAL A 284 12.96 -20.87 -4.02
CA VAL A 284 13.81 -22.07 -3.93
C VAL A 284 13.16 -23.32 -4.53
N GLY A 285 11.98 -23.17 -5.17
CA GLY A 285 11.26 -24.27 -5.81
C GLY A 285 10.52 -25.20 -4.86
N ASN A 286 10.35 -24.83 -3.58
CA ASN A 286 9.55 -25.60 -2.63
C ASN A 286 8.09 -25.13 -2.68
N ILE A 287 7.40 -25.52 -3.74
CA ILE A 287 6.04 -25.08 -4.06
C ILE A 287 5.03 -25.49 -2.98
N ASP A 288 5.20 -26.66 -2.35
CA ASP A 288 4.29 -27.15 -1.31
C ASP A 288 4.35 -26.27 -0.05
N LEU A 289 5.55 -25.95 0.44
CA LEU A 289 5.69 -25.02 1.56
C LEU A 289 5.25 -23.60 1.18
N ALA A 290 5.41 -23.17 -0.07
CA ALA A 290 4.91 -21.88 -0.51
C ALA A 290 3.38 -21.79 -0.35
N PHE A 291 2.63 -22.81 -0.75
CA PHE A 291 1.17 -22.85 -0.55
C PHE A 291 0.79 -23.00 0.92
N GLU A 292 1.51 -23.80 1.72
CA GLU A 292 1.28 -23.87 3.16
C GLU A 292 1.38 -22.49 3.81
N MET A 293 2.39 -21.69 3.43
CA MET A 293 2.55 -20.34 3.94
C MET A 293 1.45 -19.39 3.45
N LEU A 294 0.98 -19.51 2.20
CA LEU A 294 -0.18 -18.74 1.72
C LEU A 294 -1.47 -19.10 2.47
N ASP A 295 -1.68 -20.37 2.79
CA ASP A 295 -2.83 -20.80 3.60
C ASP A 295 -2.75 -20.25 5.04
N ARG A 296 -1.55 -20.25 5.64
CA ARG A 296 -1.34 -19.58 6.94
C ARG A 296 -1.55 -18.07 6.87
N ALA A 297 -1.12 -17.42 5.79
CA ALA A 297 -1.40 -16.00 5.58
C ALA A 297 -2.91 -15.74 5.51
N PHE A 298 -3.63 -16.63 4.82
CA PHE A 298 -5.09 -16.56 4.71
C PHE A 298 -5.76 -16.69 6.08
N GLU A 299 -5.39 -17.71 6.86
CA GLU A 299 -5.96 -17.97 8.18
C GLU A 299 -5.71 -16.82 9.17
N ASN A 300 -4.56 -16.14 9.04
CA ASN A 300 -4.19 -15.01 9.88
C ASN A 300 -4.74 -13.67 9.38
N HIS A 301 -5.48 -13.66 8.27
CA HIS A 301 -5.99 -12.45 7.63
C HIS A 301 -4.86 -11.45 7.29
N ASP A 302 -3.76 -11.95 6.75
CA ASP A 302 -2.55 -11.17 6.46
C ASP A 302 -2.85 -10.03 5.44
N PRO A 303 -2.62 -8.75 5.78
CA PRO A 303 -2.92 -7.63 4.89
C PRO A 303 -2.20 -7.68 3.53
N GLU A 304 -1.03 -8.32 3.46
CA GLU A 304 -0.26 -8.44 2.20
C GLU A 304 -1.00 -9.30 1.15
N LEU A 305 -2.01 -10.07 1.54
CA LEU A 305 -2.78 -10.88 0.59
C LEU A 305 -3.67 -10.06 -0.35
N CYS A 306 -3.95 -8.78 -0.04
CA CYS A 306 -4.81 -7.94 -0.87
C CYS A 306 -4.23 -7.70 -2.28
N THR A 307 -2.90 -7.75 -2.42
CA THR A 307 -2.19 -7.50 -3.68
C THR A 307 -1.60 -8.77 -4.31
N ILE A 308 -1.89 -9.94 -3.72
CA ILE A 308 -1.20 -11.21 -3.98
C ILE A 308 -1.27 -11.66 -5.43
N ARG A 309 -2.36 -11.34 -6.15
CA ARG A 309 -2.54 -11.73 -7.56
C ARG A 309 -1.45 -11.15 -8.45
N SER A 310 -0.97 -9.94 -8.14
CA SER A 310 0.04 -9.24 -8.92
C SER A 310 1.47 -9.44 -8.42
N ASP A 311 1.67 -10.27 -7.40
CA ASP A 311 2.97 -10.49 -6.79
C ASP A 311 3.90 -11.30 -7.70
N LEU A 312 4.71 -10.58 -8.49
CA LEU A 312 5.64 -11.16 -9.45
C LEU A 312 6.69 -12.09 -8.81
N THR A 313 6.91 -12.01 -7.50
CA THR A 313 7.83 -12.92 -6.79
C THR A 313 7.24 -14.33 -6.65
N LEU A 314 5.91 -14.47 -6.75
CA LEU A 314 5.17 -15.73 -6.70
C LEU A 314 4.83 -16.28 -8.08
N ARG A 315 5.37 -15.70 -9.17
CA ARG A 315 5.04 -16.09 -10.55
C ARG A 315 5.24 -17.59 -10.87
N ALA A 316 6.12 -18.28 -10.16
CA ALA A 316 6.32 -19.72 -10.33
C ALA A 316 5.10 -20.55 -9.89
N LEU A 317 4.22 -19.98 -9.05
CA LEU A 317 2.97 -20.59 -8.62
C LEU A 317 1.86 -20.42 -9.67
N TYR A 318 1.95 -19.46 -10.60
CA TYR A 318 0.82 -19.05 -11.43
C TYR A 318 0.30 -20.14 -12.37
N SER A 319 1.18 -21.07 -12.77
CA SER A 319 0.82 -22.22 -13.61
C SER A 319 0.30 -23.43 -12.80
N ASP A 320 0.45 -23.42 -11.47
CA ASP A 320 -0.05 -24.48 -10.59
C ASP A 320 -1.56 -24.31 -10.38
N ALA A 321 -2.33 -25.40 -10.50
CA ALA A 321 -3.79 -25.37 -10.34
C ALA A 321 -4.24 -24.87 -8.95
N ARG A 322 -3.39 -25.04 -7.92
CA ARG A 322 -3.62 -24.55 -6.56
C ARG A 322 -3.63 -23.03 -6.49
N TRP A 323 -2.90 -22.33 -7.37
CA TRP A 323 -2.92 -20.86 -7.40
C TRP A 323 -4.30 -20.33 -7.77
N ALA A 324 -4.89 -20.86 -8.85
CA ALA A 324 -6.25 -20.49 -9.23
C ALA A 324 -7.28 -20.85 -8.15
N ALA A 325 -7.06 -21.97 -7.42
CA ALA A 325 -7.89 -22.33 -6.27
C ALA A 325 -7.72 -21.35 -5.10
N PHE A 326 -6.50 -20.91 -4.82
CA PHE A 326 -6.18 -19.93 -3.78
C PHE A 326 -6.82 -18.57 -4.09
N LEU A 327 -6.73 -18.08 -5.33
CA LEU A 327 -7.42 -16.84 -5.73
C LEU A 327 -8.94 -16.94 -5.57
N ARG A 328 -9.54 -18.08 -5.94
CA ARG A 328 -10.99 -18.32 -5.68
C ARG A 328 -11.32 -18.34 -4.20
N LYS A 329 -10.46 -18.92 -3.36
CA LYS A 329 -10.60 -18.91 -1.88
C LYS A 329 -10.57 -17.46 -1.35
N MET A 330 -9.72 -16.61 -1.93
CA MET A 330 -9.68 -15.17 -1.69
C MET A 330 -10.84 -14.39 -2.35
N LYS A 331 -11.76 -15.05 -3.07
CA LYS A 331 -12.83 -14.41 -3.87
C LYS A 331 -12.32 -13.46 -4.95
N ILE A 332 -11.09 -13.66 -5.41
CA ILE A 332 -10.47 -12.94 -6.52
C ILE A 332 -10.81 -13.72 -7.80
N SER A 333 -11.63 -13.12 -8.68
CA SER A 333 -12.10 -13.76 -9.93
C SER A 333 -11.08 -13.70 -11.07
#